data_AF-A0A2I0K8G6-F1
#
_entry.id   AF-A0A2I0K8G6-F1
#
_cell.length_a   1.000
_cell.length_b   1.000
_cell.length_c   1.000
_cell.angle_alpha   90.00
_cell.angle_beta   90.00
_cell.angle_gamma   90.00
#
_symmetry.space_group_name_H-M   'P 1'
#
loop_
_entity.id
_entity.type
_entity.pdbx_description
1 polymer ?
#
loop_
_entity_poly.entity_id
_entity_poly.type
_entity_poly.pdbx_seq_one_letter_code
_entity_poly.pdbx_strand_id
1 'polypeptide(L)'
;MESYLKDQFGDVKPKNSSEEALQRWRKLCWFVKNPKRRFRFTANLTKRSEAEAIRQTFQANFRVAVIVSQAALQFIQGLTDYKVPEEVKAAGFQIGADELGSIVERHDVKKLGGHGGVEGIVDKLSTSIT
;
A
#
# COMPACT_ATOMS: atom_id res chain seq x y z
N MET A 1 -13.64 -21.15 -3.17
CA MET A 1 -14.85 -20.66 -2.49
C MET A 1 -15.65 -19.71 -3.39
N GLU A 2 -14.99 -18.77 -4.07
CA GLU A 2 -15.64 -17.86 -5.03
C GLU A 2 -16.28 -18.56 -6.24
N SER A 3 -15.67 -19.66 -6.74
CA SER A 3 -16.21 -20.45 -7.86
C SER A 3 -17.56 -21.11 -7.53
N TYR A 4 -17.67 -21.74 -6.35
CA TYR A 4 -18.90 -22.37 -5.87
C TYR A 4 -20.06 -21.37 -5.69
N LEU A 5 -19.75 -20.18 -5.18
CA LEU A 5 -20.74 -19.11 -5.03
C LEU A 5 -21.22 -18.59 -6.39
N LYS A 6 -20.34 -18.53 -7.39
CA LYS A 6 -20.68 -18.07 -8.74
C LYS A 6 -21.51 -19.10 -9.50
N ASP A 7 -21.21 -20.39 -9.36
CA ASP A 7 -21.96 -21.47 -10.03
C ASP A 7 -23.35 -21.71 -9.41
N GLN A 8 -23.49 -21.65 -8.07
CA GLN A 8 -24.79 -21.90 -7.41
C GLN A 8 -25.65 -20.66 -7.19
N PHE A 9 -25.04 -19.48 -7.04
CA PHE A 9 -25.75 -18.24 -6.71
C PHE A 9 -25.52 -17.12 -7.73
N GLY A 10 -24.83 -17.38 -8.84
CA GLY A 10 -24.57 -16.39 -9.89
C GLY A 10 -25.84 -15.83 -10.55
N ASP A 11 -26.88 -16.66 -10.68
CA ASP A 11 -28.18 -16.26 -11.23
C ASP A 11 -29.15 -15.66 -10.20
N VAL A 12 -28.77 -15.66 -8.92
CA VAL A 12 -29.60 -15.06 -7.88
C VAL A 12 -29.53 -13.55 -8.03
N LYS A 13 -30.63 -12.98 -8.56
CA LYS A 13 -30.78 -11.53 -8.69
C LYS A 13 -30.45 -10.88 -7.34
N PRO A 14 -29.56 -9.88 -7.32
CA PRO A 14 -29.22 -9.20 -6.09
C PRO A 14 -30.49 -8.68 -5.44
N LYS A 15 -30.61 -8.86 -4.12
CA LYS A 15 -31.77 -8.37 -3.34
C LYS A 15 -31.96 -6.85 -3.47
N ASN A 16 -30.88 -6.16 -3.85
CA ASN A 16 -30.88 -4.74 -4.17
C ASN A 16 -31.04 -4.55 -5.68
N SER A 17 -32.13 -3.90 -6.08
CA SER A 17 -32.33 -3.45 -7.47
C SER A 17 -31.24 -2.48 -7.91
N SER A 18 -30.87 -2.51 -9.19
CA SER A 18 -29.87 -1.62 -9.76
C SER A 18 -30.21 -0.14 -9.54
N GLU A 19 -29.19 0.72 -9.49
CA GLU A 19 -29.39 2.16 -9.30
C GLU A 19 -30.31 2.77 -10.37
N GLU A 20 -30.18 2.33 -11.62
CA GLU A 20 -31.07 2.73 -12.72
C GLU A 20 -32.53 2.34 -12.47
N ALA A 21 -32.79 1.12 -11.98
CA ALA A 21 -34.13 0.67 -11.65
C ALA A 21 -34.73 1.51 -10.51
N LEU A 22 -33.92 1.83 -9.49
CA LEU A 22 -34.32 2.71 -8.39
C LEU A 22 -34.60 4.15 -8.86
N GLN A 23 -33.82 4.68 -9.81
CA GLN A 23 -34.06 5.99 -10.41
C GLN A 23 -35.35 6.02 -11.24
N ARG A 24 -35.61 4.99 -12.06
CA ARG A 24 -36.87 4.86 -12.82
C ARG A 24 -38.07 4.81 -11.87
N TRP A 25 -37.95 4.07 -10.77
CA TRP A 25 -38.98 4.01 -9.73
C TRP A 25 -39.26 5.38 -9.10
N ARG A 26 -38.21 6.15 -8.75
CA ARG A 26 -38.36 7.50 -8.21
C ARG A 26 -39.02 8.46 -9.20
N LYS A 27 -38.69 8.36 -10.49
CA LYS A 27 -39.33 9.15 -11.57
C LYS A 27 -40.82 8.85 -11.71
N LEU A 28 -41.26 7.62 -11.43
CA LEU A 28 -42.67 7.22 -11.51
C LEU A 28 -43.47 7.47 -10.23
N CYS A 29 -42.78 7.65 -9.09
CA CYS A 29 -43.42 7.78 -7.78
C CYS A 29 -44.28 9.03 -7.58
N TRP A 30 -44.27 10.02 -8.48
CA TRP A 30 -45.21 11.15 -8.41
C TRP A 30 -46.67 10.68 -8.58
N PHE A 31 -46.89 9.56 -9.28
CA PHE A 31 -48.19 8.93 -9.46
C PHE A 31 -48.68 8.20 -8.19
N VAL A 32 -47.77 7.86 -7.27
CA VAL A 32 -48.08 7.08 -6.07
C VAL A 32 -48.59 8.00 -4.96
N LYS A 33 -49.69 7.61 -4.31
CA LYS A 33 -50.24 8.34 -3.16
C LYS A 33 -49.19 8.42 -2.03
N ASN A 34 -48.88 9.63 -1.58
CA ASN A 34 -47.92 9.95 -0.51
C ASN A 34 -46.46 9.45 -0.75
N PRO A 35 -45.73 10.06 -1.70
CA PRO A 35 -44.36 9.64 -2.07
C PRO A 35 -43.33 9.83 -0.94
N LYS A 36 -43.47 10.91 -0.16
CA LYS A 36 -42.53 11.27 0.92
C LYS A 36 -42.42 10.19 1.99
N ARG A 37 -43.52 9.49 2.31
CA ARG A 37 -43.50 8.39 3.30
C ARG A 37 -42.69 7.18 2.81
N ARG A 38 -42.74 6.86 1.51
CA ARG A 38 -42.02 5.71 0.93
C ARG A 38 -40.51 5.90 0.90
N PHE A 39 -40.04 7.13 0.67
CA PHE A 39 -38.61 7.42 0.58
C PHE A 39 -37.96 7.94 1.86
N ARG A 40 -38.73 8.07 2.95
CA ARG A 40 -38.23 8.61 4.23
C ARG A 40 -37.00 7.87 4.77
N PHE A 41 -36.92 6.56 4.57
CA PHE A 41 -35.81 5.71 5.04
C PHE A 41 -34.92 5.17 3.90
N THR A 42 -35.15 5.62 2.67
CA THR A 42 -34.31 5.20 1.54
C THR A 42 -33.15 6.17 1.38
N ALA A 43 -31.93 5.66 1.32
CA ALA A 43 -30.75 6.48 1.03
C ALA A 43 -30.93 7.23 -0.30
N ASN A 44 -30.43 8.47 -0.36
CA ASN A 44 -30.46 9.27 -1.58
C ASN A 44 -29.46 8.72 -2.60
N LEU A 45 -29.94 8.39 -3.80
CA LEU A 45 -29.11 7.82 -4.87
C LEU A 45 -28.04 8.82 -5.33
N THR A 46 -28.43 10.08 -5.55
CA THR A 46 -27.50 11.15 -5.95
C THR A 46 -26.34 11.33 -4.97
N LYS A 47 -26.62 11.31 -3.66
CA LYS A 47 -25.57 11.41 -2.63
C LYS A 47 -24.64 10.20 -2.62
N ARG A 48 -25.12 9.02 -3.03
CA ARG A 48 -24.27 7.81 -3.14
C ARG A 48 -23.34 7.91 -4.34
N SER A 49 -23.86 8.28 -5.52
CA SER A 49 -23.04 8.48 -6.71
C SER A 49 -21.98 9.57 -6.50
N GLU A 50 -22.34 10.66 -5.83
CA GLU A 50 -21.41 11.73 -5.44
C GLU A 50 -20.30 11.19 -4.51
N ALA A 51 -20.68 10.45 -3.45
CA ALA A 51 -19.71 9.87 -2.52
C ALA A 51 -18.79 8.83 -3.19
N GLU A 52 -19.29 8.05 -4.15
CA GLU A 52 -18.49 7.10 -4.92
C GLU A 52 -17.51 7.80 -5.85
N ALA A 53 -17.94 8.85 -6.56
CA ALA A 53 -17.05 9.67 -7.38
C ALA A 53 -15.92 10.27 -6.54
N ILE A 54 -16.25 10.83 -5.37
CA ILE A 54 -15.27 11.36 -4.41
C ILE A 54 -14.31 10.26 -3.94
N ARG A 55 -14.80 9.05 -3.63
CA ARG A 55 -13.93 7.93 -3.24
C ARG A 55 -12.98 7.52 -4.35
N GLN A 56 -13.44 7.47 -5.60
CA GLN A 56 -12.59 7.10 -6.73
C GLN A 56 -11.47 8.13 -6.96
N THR A 57 -11.77 9.43 -6.88
CA THR A 57 -10.75 10.48 -7.00
C THR A 57 -9.73 10.40 -5.86
N PHE A 58 -10.18 10.17 -4.63
CA PHE A 58 -9.27 10.00 -3.50
C PHE A 58 -8.42 8.72 -3.59
N GLN A 59 -8.95 7.61 -4.08
CA GLN A 59 -8.20 6.36 -4.23
C GLN A 59 -7.01 6.51 -5.18
N ALA A 60 -7.20 7.19 -6.32
CA ALA A 60 -6.11 7.43 -7.27
C ALA A 60 -5.02 8.33 -6.64
N ASN A 61 -5.43 9.44 -6.06
CA ASN A 61 -4.52 10.41 -5.46
C ASN A 61 -3.76 9.83 -4.26
N PHE A 62 -4.43 9.06 -3.40
CA PHE A 62 -3.83 8.44 -2.23
C PHE A 62 -2.80 7.38 -2.61
N ARG A 63 -3.09 6.54 -3.62
CA ARG A 63 -2.11 5.55 -4.12
C ARG A 63 -0.83 6.23 -4.60
N VAL A 64 -0.95 7.29 -5.37
CA VAL A 64 0.21 8.06 -5.85
C VAL A 64 0.98 8.67 -4.68
N ALA A 65 0.29 9.32 -3.72
CA ALA A 65 0.94 9.91 -2.55
C ALA A 65 1.67 8.87 -1.68
N VAL A 66 1.12 7.67 -1.53
CA VAL A 66 1.76 6.57 -0.79
C VAL A 66 3.01 6.09 -1.50
N ILE A 67 2.95 5.87 -2.83
CA ILE A 67 4.13 5.42 -3.59
C ILE A 67 5.24 6.48 -3.55
N VAL A 68 4.91 7.76 -3.73
CA VAL A 68 5.88 8.85 -3.69
C VAL A 68 6.50 8.98 -2.30
N SER A 69 5.70 8.92 -1.24
CA SER A 69 6.23 8.99 0.13
C SER A 69 7.08 7.76 0.49
N GLN A 70 6.69 6.56 0.01
CA GLN A 70 7.51 5.36 0.15
C GLN A 70 8.85 5.49 -0.58
N ALA A 71 8.86 5.99 -1.82
CA ALA A 71 10.09 6.21 -2.57
C ALA A 71 10.98 7.28 -1.91
N ALA A 72 10.40 8.37 -1.41
CA ALA A 72 11.12 9.41 -0.69
C ALA A 72 11.76 8.86 0.60
N LEU A 73 11.02 8.04 1.37
CA LEU A 73 11.56 7.38 2.56
C LEU A 73 12.67 6.38 2.22
N GLN A 74 12.51 5.61 1.14
CA GLN A 74 13.57 4.72 0.65
C GLN A 74 14.81 5.50 0.21
N PHE A 75 14.65 6.68 -0.38
CA PHE A 75 15.77 7.55 -0.75
C PHE A 75 16.49 8.09 0.48
N ILE A 76 15.75 8.58 1.48
CA ILE A 76 16.31 9.06 2.75
C ILE A 76 17.02 7.92 3.51
N GLN A 77 16.44 6.72 3.54
CA GLN A 77 17.02 5.55 4.22
C GLN A 77 18.15 4.89 3.43
N GLY A 78 18.16 4.98 2.10
CA GLY A 78 19.23 4.46 1.25
C GLY A 78 20.50 5.30 1.30
N LEU A 79 20.40 6.55 1.74
CA LEU A 79 21.53 7.45 2.06
C LEU A 79 22.08 7.20 3.48
N THR A 80 22.16 5.94 3.92
CA THR A 80 23.07 5.62 5.02
C THR A 80 24.49 5.61 4.47
N ASP A 81 25.03 6.81 4.23
CA ASP A 81 26.45 7.01 3.97
C ASP A 81 27.21 6.61 5.23
N TYR A 82 27.52 5.32 5.35
CA TYR A 82 28.37 4.82 6.41
C TYR A 82 29.74 5.47 6.27
N LYS A 83 29.99 6.50 7.08
CA LYS A 83 31.27 7.16 7.16
C LYS A 83 32.19 6.31 8.02
N VAL A 84 33.11 5.60 7.37
CA VAL A 84 34.11 4.77 8.04
C VAL A 84 34.89 5.60 9.08
N PRO A 85 34.93 5.17 10.36
CA PRO A 85 35.71 5.83 11.40
C PRO A 85 37.20 5.93 11.04
N GLU A 86 37.84 7.01 11.45
CA GLU A 86 39.22 7.34 11.06
C GLU A 86 40.24 6.30 11.56
N GLU A 87 39.97 5.70 12.73
CA GLU A 87 40.75 4.61 13.33
C GLU A 87 40.73 3.33 12.47
N VAL A 88 39.57 3.02 11.88
CA VAL A 88 39.36 1.85 11.03
C VAL A 88 40.08 2.03 9.70
N LYS A 89 40.06 3.26 9.15
CA LYS A 89 40.85 3.61 7.96
C LYS A 89 42.36 3.53 8.21
N ALA A 90 42.82 3.95 9.39
CA ALA A 90 44.22 3.86 9.78
C ALA A 90 44.69 2.40 9.90
N ALA A 91 43.79 1.50 10.33
CA ALA A 91 44.04 0.05 10.36
C ALA A 91 43.93 -0.64 8.99
N GLY A 92 43.60 0.09 7.91
CA GLY A 92 43.47 -0.45 6.56
C GLY A 92 42.13 -1.12 6.25
N PHE A 93 41.19 -1.10 7.19
CA PHE A 93 39.85 -1.67 7.00
C PHE A 93 38.87 -0.62 6.47
N GLN A 94 37.86 -1.09 5.75
CA GLN A 94 36.81 -0.22 5.19
C GLN A 94 35.47 -0.34 5.95
N ILE A 95 35.41 -1.17 7.00
CA ILE A 95 34.24 -1.39 7.86
C ILE A 95 34.69 -1.49 9.33
N GLY A 96 33.96 -0.84 10.23
CA GLY A 96 34.19 -0.91 11.68
C GLY A 96 33.45 -2.06 12.37
N ALA A 97 33.95 -2.46 13.54
CA ALA A 97 33.39 -3.56 14.34
C ALA A 97 31.96 -3.30 14.81
N ASP A 98 31.63 -2.07 15.20
CA ASP A 98 30.28 -1.68 15.64
C ASP A 98 29.25 -1.79 14.52
N GLU A 99 29.65 -1.50 13.28
CA GLU A 99 28.74 -1.61 12.12
C GLU A 99 28.44 -3.07 11.80
N LEU A 100 29.46 -3.94 11.80
CA LEU A 100 29.28 -5.39 11.66
C LEU A 100 28.44 -5.97 12.80
N GLY A 101 28.68 -5.53 14.03
CA GLY A 101 27.85 -5.88 15.19
C GLY A 101 26.38 -5.52 14.94
N SER A 102 26.11 -4.32 14.44
CA SER A 102 24.74 -3.87 14.14
C SER A 102 24.04 -4.70 13.06
N ILE A 103 24.79 -5.16 12.04
CA ILE A 103 24.25 -6.01 10.96
C ILE A 103 23.85 -7.37 11.51
N VAL A 104 24.69 -7.98 12.35
CA VAL A 104 24.44 -9.30 12.94
C VAL A 104 23.35 -9.25 14.00
N GLU A 105 23.39 -8.24 14.89
CA GLU A 105 22.42 -8.11 15.99
C GLU A 105 20.99 -7.89 15.45
N ARG A 106 20.83 -6.99 14.46
CA ARG A 106 19.51 -6.62 13.92
C ARG A 106 19.10 -7.40 12.68
N HIS A 107 19.94 -8.30 12.19
CA HIS A 107 19.76 -8.99 10.90
C HIS A 107 19.39 -7.99 9.78
N ASP A 108 20.11 -6.87 9.72
CA ASP A 108 19.76 -5.75 8.83
C ASP A 108 20.23 -6.01 7.39
N VAL A 109 19.38 -6.73 6.65
CA VAL A 109 19.63 -7.15 5.25
C VAL A 109 19.89 -5.97 4.32
N LYS A 110 19.36 -4.78 4.65
CA LYS A 110 19.54 -3.57 3.85
C LYS A 110 20.95 -3.00 3.99
N LYS A 111 21.47 -2.94 5.20
CA LYS A 111 22.87 -2.54 5.46
C LYS A 111 23.86 -3.54 4.86
N LEU A 112 23.56 -4.84 4.95
CA LEU A 112 24.34 -5.88 4.28
C LEU A 112 24.38 -5.67 2.75
N GLY A 113 23.22 -5.38 2.14
CA GLY A 113 23.14 -5.04 0.71
C GLY A 113 23.90 -3.77 0.35
N GLY A 114 23.81 -2.71 1.17
CA GLY A 114 24.56 -1.46 0.98
C GLY A 114 26.08 -1.64 1.05
N HIS A 115 26.56 -2.69 1.72
CA HIS A 115 27.97 -3.04 1.75
C HIS A 115 28.42 -4.01 0.65
N GLY A 116 27.55 -4.39 -0.30
CA GLY A 116 27.89 -5.33 -1.37
C GLY A 116 27.70 -6.80 -0.99
N GLY A 117 26.88 -7.07 0.04
CA GLY A 117 26.61 -8.42 0.51
C GLY A 117 27.79 -9.05 1.24
N VAL A 118 27.84 -10.38 1.27
CA VAL A 118 28.89 -11.15 1.97
C VAL A 118 30.24 -10.95 1.29
N GLU A 119 30.30 -10.98 -0.05
CA GLU A 119 31.52 -10.74 -0.82
C GLU A 119 32.08 -9.33 -0.56
N GLY A 120 31.22 -8.30 -0.59
CA GLY A 120 31.64 -6.94 -0.30
C GLY A 120 32.14 -6.72 1.13
N ILE A 121 31.69 -7.51 2.11
CA ILE A 121 32.23 -7.47 3.48
C ILE A 121 33.60 -8.14 3.54
N VAL A 122 33.77 -9.26 2.84
CA VAL A 122 35.02 -10.03 2.81
C VAL A 122 36.15 -9.21 2.21
N ASP A 123 35.89 -8.51 1.11
CA ASP A 123 36.83 -7.58 0.48
C ASP A 123 37.21 -6.43 1.43
N LYS A 124 36.24 -5.89 2.17
CA LYS A 124 36.46 -4.78 3.12
C LYS A 124 37.22 -5.19 4.39
N LEU A 125 37.16 -6.48 4.73
CA LEU A 125 37.91 -7.10 5.82
C LEU A 125 39.24 -7.71 5.35
N SER A 126 39.52 -7.71 4.04
CA SER A 126 40.69 -8.38 3.46
C SER A 126 40.82 -9.86 3.90
N THR A 127 39.68 -10.53 4.03
CA THR A 127 39.62 -11.95 4.43
C THR A 127 39.31 -12.83 3.23
N SER A 128 39.51 -14.15 3.34
CA SER A 128 39.14 -15.11 2.31
C SER A 128 37.93 -15.92 2.78
N ILE A 129 36.92 -16.09 1.92
CA ILE A 129 35.82 -17.03 2.18
C ILE A 129 36.41 -18.44 2.05
N THR A 130 36.35 -19.22 3.13
CA THR A 130 36.69 -20.64 3.16
C THR A 130 35.46 -21.49 2.97
#